data_AF-A0A3B4ZL98-F1
#
_entry.id   AF-A0A3B4ZL98-F1
#
_cell.length_a   1.000
_cell.length_b   1.000
_cell.length_c   1.000
_cell.angle_alpha   90.00
_cell.angle_beta   90.00
_cell.angle_gamma   90.00
#
_symmetry.space_group_name_H-M   'P 1'
#
loop_
_entity.id
_entity.type
_entity.pdbx_description
1 polymer ?
#
loop_
_entity_poly.entity_id
_entity_poly.type
_entity_poly.pdbx_seq_one_letter_code
_entity_poly.pdbx_strand_id
1 'polypeptide(L)' 'MAATQTTNPSQLLPLDMVLEDVTEFEITPEGRRITKLDQILLNGNNITMLIPGGEGPEV' A
#
# COMPACT_ATOMS: atom_id res chain seq x y z
N MET A 1 -2.77 -30.46 23.40
CA MET A 1 -2.18 -30.51 22.04
C MET A 1 -2.44 -29.18 21.38
N ALA A 2 -1.39 -28.39 21.10
CA ALA A 2 -1.52 -27.12 20.38
C ALA A 2 -1.44 -27.42 18.87
N ALA A 3 -2.45 -27.02 18.11
CA ALA A 3 -2.40 -27.09 16.66
C ALA A 3 -1.34 -26.10 16.17
N THR A 4 -0.23 -26.60 15.68
CA THR A 4 0.73 -25.78 14.93
C THR A 4 0.04 -25.39 13.63
N GLN A 5 -0.49 -24.18 13.56
CA GLN A 5 -0.92 -23.61 12.28
C GLN A 5 0.34 -23.54 11.40
N THR A 6 0.38 -24.35 10.36
CA THR A 6 1.37 -24.24 9.29
C THR A 6 1.03 -22.97 8.52
N THR A 7 1.53 -21.83 8.99
CA THR A 7 1.39 -20.57 8.25
C THR A 7 2.18 -20.74 6.95
N ASN A 8 1.52 -20.55 5.81
CA ASN A 8 2.21 -20.60 4.52
C ASN A 8 3.24 -19.46 4.50
N PRO A 9 4.54 -19.72 4.21
CA PRO A 9 5.56 -18.67 4.16
C PRO A 9 5.20 -17.49 3.24
N SER A 10 4.40 -17.73 2.19
CA SER A 10 3.87 -16.68 1.30
C SER A 10 2.98 -15.66 2.02
N GLN A 11 2.31 -16.07 3.11
CA GLN A 11 1.47 -15.20 3.94
C GLN A 11 2.28 -14.36 4.93
N LEU A 12 3.59 -14.56 5.01
CA LEU A 12 4.52 -13.81 5.86
C LEU A 12 5.38 -12.81 5.07
N LEU A 13 5.30 -12.81 3.74
CA LEU A 13 6.06 -11.88 2.92
C LEU A 13 5.33 -10.53 2.80
N PRO A 14 6.06 -9.40 2.86
CA PRO A 14 5.49 -8.10 2.57
C PRO A 14 4.89 -8.15 1.16
N LEU A 15 3.63 -7.75 1.05
CA LEU A 15 2.92 -7.72 -0.23
C LEU A 15 3.46 -6.54 -1.03
N ASP A 16 4.47 -6.77 -1.87
CA ASP A 16 4.78 -5.81 -2.93
C ASP A 16 3.61 -5.80 -3.93
N MET A 17 3.18 -4.61 -4.35
CA MET A 17 2.00 -4.45 -5.19
C MET A 17 2.34 -3.72 -6.48
N VAL A 18 1.85 -4.25 -7.60
CA VAL A 18 1.85 -3.51 -8.87
C VAL A 18 0.55 -2.71 -8.94
N LEU A 19 0.68 -1.39 -9.09
CA LEU A 19 -0.45 -0.47 -9.20
C LEU A 19 -0.38 0.27 -10.53
N GLU A 20 -1.54 0.50 -11.14
CA GLU A 20 -1.71 1.21 -12.41
C GLU A 20 -2.58 2.46 -12.20
N ASP A 21 -2.43 3.47 -13.05
CA ASP A 21 -3.16 4.74 -13.02
C ASP A 21 -3.14 5.43 -11.64
N VAL A 22 -1.96 5.48 -11.02
CA VAL A 22 -1.80 5.89 -9.63
C VAL A 22 -1.87 7.41 -9.45
N THR A 23 -2.55 7.82 -8.39
CA THR A 23 -2.48 9.17 -7.83
C THR A 23 -1.81 9.12 -6.47
N GLU A 24 -0.58 9.60 -6.40
CA GLU A 24 0.16 9.70 -5.14
C GLU A 24 -0.14 11.03 -4.46
N PHE A 25 -0.46 10.95 -3.16
CA PHE A 25 -0.65 12.11 -2.31
C PHE A 25 0.42 12.08 -1.21
N GLU A 26 1.26 13.10 -1.20
CA GLU A 26 2.26 13.30 -0.16
C GLU A 26 1.83 14.51 0.70
N ILE A 27 1.76 14.31 2.01
CA ILE A 27 1.48 15.38 2.97
C ILE A 27 2.81 15.82 3.57
N THR A 28 3.24 17.04 3.24
CA THR A 28 4.45 17.66 3.78
C THR A 28 4.08 18.84 4.68
N PRO A 29 5.01 19.36 5.51
CA PRO A 29 4.77 20.57 6.29
C PRO A 29 4.40 21.80 5.45
N GLU A 30 4.85 21.85 4.19
CA GLU A 30 4.58 22.94 3.23
C GLU A 30 3.23 22.78 2.51
N GLY A 31 2.57 21.63 2.67
CA GLY A 31 1.26 21.35 2.08
C GLY A 31 1.21 19.99 1.40
N ARG A 32 0.30 19.84 0.44
CA ARG A 32 0.08 18.58 -0.27
C ARG A 32 0.72 18.60 -1.64
N ARG A 33 1.52 17.57 -1.95
CA ARG A 33 2.02 17.29 -3.29
C ARG A 33 1.22 16.15 -3.92
N ILE A 34 0.86 16.32 -5.18
CA ILE A 34 0.11 15.32 -5.96
C ILE A 34 0.95 14.94 -7.17
N THR A 35 1.14 13.64 -7.36
CA THR A 35 1.86 13.08 -8.51
C THR A 35 0.99 12.04 -9.21
N LYS A 36 0.97 12.06 -10.55
CA LYS A 36 0.33 11.02 -11.37
C LYS A 36 1.40 10.11 -11.92
N LEU A 37 1.20 8.81 -11.78
CA LEU A 37 2.14 7.77 -12.20
C LEU A 37 1.37 6.69 -12.97
N ASP A 38 1.84 6.35 -14.16
CA ASP A 38 1.15 5.36 -15.01
C ASP A 38 1.19 3.97 -14.37
N GLN A 39 2.34 3.58 -13.83
CA GLN A 39 2.53 2.31 -13.13
C GLN A 39 3.64 2.40 -12.10
N ILE A 40 3.46 1.74 -10.96
CA ILE A 40 4.50 1.58 -9.94
C ILE A 40 4.51 0.18 -9.34
N LEU A 41 5.68 -0.22 -8.82
CA LEU A 41 5.81 -1.29 -7.85
C LEU A 41 5.90 -0.68 -6.46
N LEU A 42 4.84 -0.82 -5.67
CA LEU A 42 4.75 -0.34 -4.30
C LEU A 42 5.38 -1.37 -3.35
N ASN A 43 6.37 -0.92 -2.56
CA ASN A 43 7.02 -1.76 -1.56
C ASN A 43 6.08 -2.04 -0.39
N GLY A 44 5.77 -3.31 -0.17
CA GLY A 44 4.83 -3.78 0.85
C GLY A 44 5.25 -3.51 2.29
N ASN A 45 6.53 -3.27 2.54
CA ASN A 45 7.05 -3.03 3.89
C ASN A 45 6.62 -1.70 4.50
N ASN A 46 6.28 -0.71 3.66
CA ASN A 46 5.91 0.63 4.11
C ASN A 46 4.38 0.85 4.17
N ILE A 47 3.59 -0.19 3.90
CA ILE A 47 2.12 -0.10 3.87
C ILE A 47 1.57 -0.28 5.28
N THR A 48 0.89 0.74 5.79
CA THR A 48 0.17 0.66 7.08
C THR A 48 -1.26 0.13 6.90
N MET A 49 -1.97 0.59 5.88
CA MET A 49 -3.38 0.24 5.63
C MET A 49 -3.68 0.14 4.13
N LEU A 50 -4.67 -0.71 3.79
CA LEU A 50 -5.27 -0.81 2.46
C LEU A 50 -6.77 -0.60 2.59
N ILE A 51 -7.32 0.33 1.81
CA ILE A 51 -8.75 0.68 1.83
C ILE A 51 -9.31 0.43 0.43
N PRO A 52 -10.04 -0.68 0.21
CA PRO A 52 -10.69 -0.94 -1.07
C PRO A 52 -11.76 0.11 -1.38
N GLY A 53 -11.74 0.69 -2.58
CA GLY A 53 -12.73 1.67 -3.03
C GLY A 53 -12.58 3.07 -2.45
N GLY A 54 -11.45 3.43 -1.83
CA GLY A 54 -11.20 4.79 -1.35
C GLY A 54 -11.05 5.80 -2.51
N GLU A 55 -11.51 7.04 -2.29
CA GLU A 55 -11.44 8.13 -3.29
C GLU A 55 -10.22 9.04 -3.13
N GLY A 56 -9.29 8.66 -2.24
CA GLY A 56 -8.18 9.50 -1.82
C GLY A 56 -8.59 10.53 -0.74
N PRO A 57 -7.62 11.23 -0.14
CA PRO A 57 -7.91 12.20 0.92
C PRO A 57 -8.60 13.47 0.38
N GLU A 58 -9.79 13.75 0.89
CA GLU A 58 -10.46 15.06 0.78
C GLU A 58 -9.83 16.00 1.80
N VAL A 59 -8.94 16.88 1.32
CA VAL A 59 -8.31 18.04 2.01
C VAL A 59 -8.06 17.91 3.52
#